data_AF-A0A8T2NA34-F1
#
_entry.id   AF-A0A8T2NA34-F1
#
_cell.length_a   1.000
_cell.length_b   1.000
_cell.length_c   1.000
_cell.angle_alpha   90.00
_cell.angle_beta   90.00
_cell.angle_gamma   90.00
#
_symmetry.space_group_name_H-M   'P 1'
#
loop_
_entity.id
_entity.type
_entity.pdbx_description
1 polymer ?
#
loop_
_entity_poly.entity_id
_entity_poly.type
_entity_poly.pdbx_seq_one_letter_code
_entity_poly.pdbx_strand_id
1 'polypeptide(L)'
;MRPYVEANISHKSHTTIKYFLKMLSSVSETLIFIFLGVSTVAGPHDWDWTFVTVTVILCLVARVLGVVALTYIINKFRIVKLTTKDQFIIAYGGLRGAIAFSLGYLLNEEVFPKKKMFLTAIITVIFFTVFVQVSFV
;
A
#
# COMPACT_ATOMS: atom_id res chain seq x y z
N MET A 1 -2.38 -18.93 11.29
CA MET A 1 -2.29 -20.25 10.62
C MET A 1 -0.86 -20.73 10.39
N ARG A 2 0.12 -19.85 10.06
CA ARG A 2 1.55 -20.21 9.97
C ARG A 2 2.12 -21.13 11.08
N PRO A 3 1.92 -20.87 12.38
CA PRO A 3 2.55 -21.68 13.43
C PRO A 3 2.07 -23.14 13.48
N TYR A 4 0.84 -23.42 13.03
CA TYR A 4 0.28 -24.79 13.00
C TYR A 4 0.73 -25.59 11.78
N VAL A 5 1.00 -24.89 10.68
CA VAL A 5 1.49 -25.49 9.43
C VAL A 5 3.00 -25.73 9.53
N GLU A 6 3.76 -24.81 10.13
CA GLU A 6 5.21 -24.98 10.31
C GLU A 6 5.58 -26.14 11.24
N ALA A 7 4.76 -26.42 12.25
CA ALA A 7 5.00 -27.55 13.17
C ALA A 7 4.71 -28.93 12.55
N ASN A 8 3.87 -29.00 11.50
CA ASN A 8 3.44 -30.27 10.89
C ASN A 8 4.04 -30.55 9.50
N ILE A 9 4.77 -29.61 8.90
CA ILE A 9 5.32 -29.76 7.55
C ILE A 9 6.80 -30.14 7.60
N SER A 10 7.19 -31.12 6.79
CA SER A 10 8.60 -31.52 6.64
C SER A 10 9.45 -30.36 6.12
N HIS A 11 10.70 -30.26 6.61
CA HIS A 11 11.67 -29.20 6.28
C HIS A 11 11.86 -29.00 4.76
N LYS A 12 11.74 -30.08 3.98
CA LYS A 12 11.80 -30.03 2.51
C LYS A 12 10.58 -29.33 1.89
N SER A 13 9.36 -29.60 2.37
CA SER A 13 8.14 -28.94 1.88
C SER A 13 8.03 -27.47 2.34
N HIS A 14 8.49 -27.16 3.55
CA HIS A 14 8.53 -25.77 4.04
C HIS A 14 9.35 -24.88 3.09
N THR A 15 10.51 -25.39 2.68
CA THR A 15 11.43 -24.72 1.76
C THR A 15 10.77 -24.49 0.41
N THR A 16 10.15 -25.52 -0.19
CA THR A 16 9.44 -25.39 -1.48
C THR A 16 8.29 -24.40 -1.41
N ILE A 17 7.44 -24.45 -0.38
CA ILE A 17 6.31 -23.52 -0.22
C ILE A 17 6.83 -22.09 -0.03
N LYS A 18 7.89 -21.89 0.75
CA LYS A 18 8.50 -20.58 0.96
C LYS A 18 9.04 -19.99 -0.35
N TYR A 19 9.76 -20.77 -1.14
CA TYR A 19 10.28 -20.32 -2.44
C TYR A 19 9.15 -20.09 -3.45
N PHE A 20 8.15 -20.95 -3.49
CA PHE A 20 6.98 -20.79 -4.35
C PHE A 20 6.19 -19.52 -4.01
N LEU A 21 5.92 -19.27 -2.72
CA LEU A 21 5.25 -18.04 -2.28
C LEU A 21 6.10 -16.79 -2.57
N LYS A 22 7.42 -16.86 -2.44
CA LYS A 22 8.32 -15.75 -2.80
C LYS A 22 8.26 -15.48 -4.31
N MET A 23 8.25 -16.53 -5.13
CA MET A 23 8.11 -16.42 -6.58
C MET A 23 6.75 -15.82 -6.96
N LEU A 24 5.65 -16.33 -6.41
CA LEU A 24 4.30 -15.80 -6.64
C LEU A 24 4.18 -14.34 -6.21
N SER A 25 4.72 -13.99 -5.04
CA SER A 25 4.73 -12.60 -4.56
C SER A 25 5.48 -11.67 -5.51
N SER A 26 6.61 -12.14 -6.07
CA SER A 26 7.38 -11.37 -7.04
C SER A 26 6.63 -11.21 -8.36
N VAL A 27 5.94 -12.25 -8.83
CA VAL A 27 5.13 -12.18 -10.06
C VAL A 27 3.95 -11.22 -9.88
N SER A 28 3.23 -11.31 -8.76
CA SER A 28 2.11 -10.42 -8.46
C SER A 28 2.54 -8.96 -8.37
N GLU A 29 3.71 -8.68 -7.78
CA GLU A 29 4.27 -7.34 -7.75
C GLU A 29 4.48 -6.78 -9.18
N THR A 30 5.12 -7.55 -10.06
CA THR A 30 5.34 -7.12 -11.45
C THR A 30 4.03 -6.87 -12.18
N LEU A 31 3.03 -7.73 -11.99
CA LEU A 31 1.70 -7.55 -12.60
C LEU A 31 1.03 -6.26 -12.14
N ILE A 32 1.07 -5.95 -10.83
CA ILE A 32 0.49 -4.72 -10.29
C ILE A 32 1.13 -3.49 -10.93
N PHE A 33 2.47 -3.48 -11.11
CA PHE A 33 3.15 -2.36 -11.77
C PHE A 33 2.77 -2.21 -13.24
N ILE A 34 2.60 -3.32 -13.97
CA ILE A 34 2.13 -3.27 -15.35
C ILE A 34 0.70 -2.69 -15.41
N PHE A 35 -0.20 -3.15 -14.55
CA PHE A 35 -1.58 -2.64 -14.48
C PHE A 35 -1.64 -1.15 -14.13
N LEU A 36 -0.79 -0.70 -13.21
CA LEU A 36 -0.67 0.71 -12.86
C LEU A 36 -0.23 1.56 -14.08
N GLY A 37 0.78 1.09 -14.82
CA GLY A 37 1.29 1.76 -16.01
C GLY A 37 0.24 1.89 -17.11
N VAL A 38 -0.45 0.79 -17.44
CA VAL A 38 -1.52 0.79 -18.46
C VAL A 38 -2.67 1.73 -18.06
N SER A 39 -3.05 1.73 -16.78
CA SER A 39 -4.12 2.59 -16.25
C SER A 39 -3.76 4.08 -16.29
N THR A 40 -2.47 4.42 -16.31
CA THR A 40 -1.99 5.80 -16.42
C THR A 40 -2.15 6.32 -17.86
N VAL A 41 -1.93 5.47 -18.87
CA VAL A 41 -1.95 5.86 -20.30
C VAL A 41 -3.37 5.91 -20.87
N ALA A 42 -4.29 5.09 -20.37
CA ALA A 42 -5.64 4.92 -20.94
C ALA A 42 -6.73 5.88 -20.38
N GLY A 43 -6.42 6.72 -19.38
CA GLY A 43 -7.42 7.53 -18.68
C GLY A 43 -7.84 8.82 -19.40
N PRO A 44 -9.15 9.09 -19.61
CA PRO A 44 -9.62 10.38 -20.14
C PRO A 44 -9.35 11.50 -19.12
N HIS A 45 -8.63 12.52 -19.58
CA HIS A 45 -7.98 13.53 -18.75
C HIS A 45 -8.84 14.81 -18.61
N ASP A 46 -9.64 14.88 -17.55
CA ASP A 46 -10.11 16.16 -17.01
C ASP A 46 -9.25 16.49 -15.79
N TRP A 47 -8.15 17.22 -16.02
CA TRP A 47 -7.05 17.35 -15.07
C TRP A 47 -7.18 18.62 -14.23
N ASP A 48 -7.53 18.46 -12.96
CA ASP A 48 -7.34 19.51 -11.95
C ASP A 48 -6.13 19.14 -11.07
N TRP A 49 -4.94 19.45 -11.57
CA TRP A 49 -3.65 19.14 -10.95
C TRP A 49 -3.54 19.62 -9.50
N THR A 50 -4.14 20.78 -9.22
CA THR A 50 -4.12 21.40 -7.89
C THR A 50 -4.85 20.52 -6.88
N PHE A 51 -6.02 20.01 -7.24
CA PHE A 51 -6.79 19.14 -6.36
C PHE A 51 -6.05 17.82 -6.11
N VAL A 52 -5.49 17.20 -7.15
CA VAL A 52 -4.79 15.91 -7.01
C VAL A 52 -3.58 16.04 -6.08
N THR A 53 -2.74 17.06 -6.27
CA THR A 53 -1.54 17.26 -5.44
C THR A 53 -1.88 17.56 -3.98
N VAL A 54 -2.90 18.38 -3.71
CA VAL A 54 -3.34 18.67 -2.34
C VAL A 54 -3.87 17.40 -1.67
N THR A 55 -4.66 16.60 -2.38
CA THR A 55 -5.21 15.34 -1.85
C THR A 55 -4.12 14.32 -1.54
N VAL A 56 -3.08 14.25 -2.37
CA VAL A 56 -1.88 13.41 -2.13
C VAL A 56 -1.18 13.81 -0.84
N ILE A 57 -0.88 15.10 -0.67
CA ILE A 57 -0.20 15.61 0.53
C ILE A 57 -1.03 15.34 1.78
N LEU A 58 -2.32 15.63 1.74
CA LEU A 58 -3.23 15.40 2.86
C LEU A 58 -3.30 13.91 3.21
N CYS A 59 -3.36 13.01 2.22
CA CYS A 59 -3.35 11.57 2.44
C CYS A 59 -2.05 11.09 3.11
N LEU A 60 -0.89 11.62 2.71
CA LEU A 60 0.40 11.30 3.35
C LEU A 60 0.46 11.79 4.79
N VAL A 61 0.02 13.01 5.07
CA VAL A 61 -0.03 13.57 6.42
C VAL A 61 -1.01 12.78 7.30
N ALA A 62 -2.20 12.48 6.78
CA ALA A 62 -3.20 11.66 7.47
C ALA A 62 -2.66 10.27 7.82
N ARG A 63 -1.83 9.68 6.94
CA ARG A 63 -1.17 8.40 7.21
C ARG A 63 -0.18 8.49 8.38
N VAL A 64 0.67 9.51 8.42
CA VAL A 64 1.62 9.71 9.54
C VAL A 64 0.86 9.97 10.84
N LEU A 65 -0.13 10.86 10.81
CA LEU A 65 -0.99 11.15 11.97
C LEU A 65 -1.74 9.90 12.44
N GLY A 66 -2.24 9.07 11.52
CA GLY A 66 -2.92 7.83 11.85
C GLY A 66 -2.02 6.85 12.61
N VAL A 67 -0.77 6.67 12.18
CA VAL A 67 0.19 5.79 12.86
C VAL A 67 0.57 6.34 14.23
N VAL A 68 0.80 7.65 14.34
CA VAL A 68 1.13 8.31 15.62
C VAL A 68 -0.06 8.23 16.59
N ALA A 69 -1.26 8.53 16.14
CA ALA A 69 -2.48 8.46 16.94
C ALA A 69 -2.78 7.03 17.40
N LEU A 70 -2.66 6.05 16.49
CA LEU A 70 -2.88 4.64 16.83
C LEU A 70 -1.81 4.15 17.82
N THR A 71 -0.56 4.56 17.66
CA THR A 71 0.50 4.21 18.60
C THR A 71 0.29 4.89 19.96
N TYR A 72 -0.22 6.12 20.00
CA TYR A 72 -0.57 6.82 21.24
C TYR A 72 -1.66 6.07 22.03
N ILE A 73 -2.71 5.59 21.34
CA ILE A 73 -3.78 4.78 21.95
C ILE A 73 -3.23 3.45 22.47
N ILE A 74 -2.40 2.76 21.68
CA ILE A 74 -1.80 1.47 22.06
C ILE A 74 -0.82 1.63 23.23
N ASN A 75 -0.05 2.72 23.27
CA ASN A 75 0.89 3.01 24.35
C ASN A 75 0.19 3.29 25.70
N LYS A 76 -1.11 3.61 25.69
CA LYS A 76 -1.93 3.71 26.90
C LYS A 76 -2.32 2.34 27.48
N PHE A 77 -2.37 1.29 26.64
CA PHE A 77 -2.80 -0.06 27.03
C PHE A 77 -1.66 -1.11 27.10
N ARG A 78 -0.45 -0.83 26.57
CA ARG A 78 0.71 -1.74 26.60
C ARG A 78 1.85 -1.27 27.51
N ILE A 79 2.59 -2.23 28.08
CA ILE A 79 3.76 -2.07 28.96
C ILE A 79 5.06 -1.73 28.20
N VAL A 80 5.18 -2.09 26.93
CA VAL A 80 6.37 -1.82 26.09
C VAL A 80 6.14 -0.56 25.25
N LYS A 81 6.83 0.53 25.60
CA LYS A 81 6.77 1.81 24.87
C LYS A 81 7.45 1.67 23.50
N LEU A 82 6.71 1.93 22.43
CA LEU A 82 7.28 2.05 21.07
C LEU A 82 8.07 3.35 20.97
N THR A 83 9.37 3.25 20.71
CA THR A 83 10.26 4.39 20.49
C THR A 83 9.82 5.17 19.25
N THR A 84 10.02 6.49 19.24
CA THR A 84 9.69 7.36 18.09
C THR A 84 10.33 6.89 16.79
N LYS A 85 11.57 6.35 16.85
CA LYS A 85 12.26 5.72 15.72
C LYS A 85 11.46 4.55 15.12
N ASP A 86 10.92 3.67 15.96
CA ASP A 86 10.14 2.50 15.50
C ASP A 86 8.81 2.92 14.88
N GLN A 87 8.18 3.97 15.42
CA GLN A 87 6.96 4.54 14.86
C GLN A 87 7.19 5.11 13.45
N PHE A 88 8.31 5.79 13.23
CA PHE A 88 8.69 6.25 11.90
C PHE A 88 8.92 5.06 10.96
N ILE A 89 9.68 4.04 11.37
CA ILE A 89 9.92 2.85 10.54
C ILE A 89 8.60 2.17 10.15
N ILE A 90 7.64 2.06 11.08
CA ILE A 90 6.33 1.47 10.80
C ILE A 90 5.49 2.35 9.87
N ALA A 91 5.52 3.67 10.04
CA ALA A 91 4.82 4.59 9.15
C ALA A 91 5.37 4.56 7.71
N TYR A 92 6.70 4.45 7.59
CA TYR A 92 7.41 4.31 6.33
C TYR A 92 7.38 2.89 5.77
N GLY A 93 7.09 1.85 6.53
CA GLY A 93 7.07 0.44 6.08
C GLY A 93 5.85 0.04 5.23
N GLY A 94 5.22 1.00 4.55
CA GLY A 94 3.90 0.90 3.91
C GLY A 94 3.66 -0.35 3.08
N LEU A 95 2.48 -0.96 3.28
CA LEU A 95 1.91 -1.91 2.34
C LEU A 95 1.82 -1.28 0.94
N ARG A 96 2.37 -1.98 -0.05
CA ARG A 96 2.31 -1.58 -1.45
C ARG A 96 0.86 -1.29 -1.83
N GLY A 97 0.59 -0.11 -2.39
CA GLY A 97 -0.74 0.45 -2.63
C GLY A 97 -1.64 -0.29 -3.62
N ALA A 98 -1.31 -1.54 -3.96
CA ALA A 98 -2.06 -2.45 -4.82
C ALA A 98 -3.51 -2.65 -4.35
N ILE A 99 -3.75 -2.71 -3.04
CA ILE A 99 -5.09 -2.89 -2.47
C ILE A 99 -5.97 -1.68 -2.77
N ALA A 100 -5.43 -0.47 -2.61
CA ALA A 100 -6.15 0.77 -2.92
C ALA A 100 -6.43 0.91 -4.42
N PHE A 101 -5.47 0.52 -5.27
CA PHE A 101 -5.65 0.48 -6.72
C PHE A 101 -6.78 -0.46 -7.13
N SER A 102 -6.78 -1.69 -6.63
CA SER A 102 -7.85 -2.67 -6.93
C SER A 102 -9.22 -2.17 -6.48
N LEU A 103 -9.31 -1.58 -5.29
CA LEU A 103 -10.56 -1.04 -4.76
C LEU A 103 -11.08 0.14 -5.59
N GLY A 104 -10.19 1.04 -6.03
CA GLY A 104 -10.54 2.14 -6.92
C GLY A 104 -10.97 1.67 -8.32
N TYR A 105 -10.36 0.60 -8.83
CA TYR A 105 -10.69 0.04 -10.13
C TYR A 105 -12.07 -0.64 -10.13
N LEU A 106 -12.36 -1.41 -9.08
CA LEU A 106 -13.62 -2.16 -8.91
C LEU A 106 -14.84 -1.27 -8.61
N LEU A 107 -14.62 0.02 -8.29
CA LEU A 107 -15.71 0.94 -8.00
C LEU A 107 -16.55 1.20 -9.26
N ASN A 108 -17.87 1.07 -9.18
CA ASN A 108 -18.76 1.28 -10.34
C ASN A 108 -18.80 2.76 -10.76
N GLU A 109 -18.71 2.98 -12.07
CA GLU A 109 -18.64 4.31 -12.68
C GLU A 109 -20.00 5.03 -12.67
N GLU A 110 -21.10 4.27 -12.59
CA GLU A 110 -22.48 4.77 -12.59
C GLU A 110 -22.89 5.51 -11.30
N VAL A 111 -22.26 5.18 -10.16
CA VAL A 111 -22.58 5.79 -8.85
C VAL A 111 -21.67 6.99 -8.55
N PHE A 112 -20.48 7.05 -9.15
CA PHE A 112 -19.47 8.09 -8.90
C PHE A 112 -18.86 8.64 -10.20
N PRO A 113 -19.39 9.74 -10.77
CA PRO A 113 -18.83 10.37 -11.96
C PRO A 113 -17.40 10.91 -11.75
N LYS A 114 -16.95 11.05 -10.49
CA LYS A 114 -15.59 11.43 -10.10
C LYS A 114 -14.62 10.24 -9.96
N LYS A 115 -15.01 9.00 -10.32
CA LYS A 115 -14.15 7.80 -10.26
C LYS A 115 -12.79 8.00 -10.94
N LYS A 116 -12.78 8.63 -12.12
CA LYS A 116 -11.56 8.89 -12.91
C LYS A 116 -10.56 9.78 -12.17
N MET A 117 -11.07 10.79 -11.46
CA MET A 117 -10.28 11.69 -10.62
C MET A 117 -9.73 11.00 -9.36
N PHE A 118 -10.49 10.06 -8.80
CA PHE A 118 -10.04 9.24 -7.67
C PHE A 118 -8.97 8.20 -8.10
N LEU A 119 -9.17 7.54 -9.24
CA LEU A 119 -8.20 6.60 -9.81
C LEU A 119 -6.87 7.29 -10.14
N THR A 120 -6.92 8.45 -10.79
CA THR A 120 -5.70 9.25 -11.07
C THR A 120 -4.99 9.66 -9.78
N ALA A 121 -5.72 10.12 -8.75
CA ALA A 121 -5.13 10.44 -7.46
C ALA A 121 -4.47 9.21 -6.80
N ILE A 122 -5.12 8.04 -6.80
CA ILE A 122 -4.53 6.80 -6.27
C ILE A 122 -3.26 6.43 -7.04
N ILE A 123 -3.29 6.48 -8.37
CA ILE A 123 -2.13 6.18 -9.23
C ILE A 123 -0.97 7.13 -8.90
N THR A 124 -1.23 8.43 -8.78
CA THR A 124 -0.21 9.42 -8.40
C THR A 124 0.35 9.16 -7.00
N VAL A 125 -0.49 8.84 -6.01
CA VAL A 125 -0.04 8.48 -4.65
C VAL A 125 0.84 7.23 -4.70
N ILE A 126 0.47 6.21 -5.48
CA ILE A 126 1.24 4.97 -5.60
C ILE A 126 2.59 5.23 -6.26
N PHE A 127 2.65 5.99 -7.35
CA PHE A 127 3.92 6.38 -7.96
C PHE A 127 4.80 7.15 -6.98
N PHE A 128 4.25 8.17 -6.32
CA PHE A 128 5.01 8.98 -5.37
C PHE A 128 5.52 8.14 -4.19
N THR A 129 4.66 7.31 -3.59
CA THR A 129 5.05 6.44 -2.47
C THR A 129 6.03 5.35 -2.89
N VAL A 130 5.92 4.75 -4.09
CA VAL A 130 6.90 3.77 -4.54
C VAL A 130 8.25 4.42 -4.79
N PHE A 131 8.32 5.54 -5.51
CA PHE A 131 9.60 6.22 -5.75
C PHE A 131 10.24 6.74 -4.46
N VAL A 132 9.48 7.43 -3.61
CA VAL A 132 10.04 8.03 -2.38
C VAL A 132 10.26 6.98 -1.29
N GLN A 133 9.37 6.01 -1.09
CA GLN A 133 9.52 5.03 0.00
C GLN A 133 10.51 3.92 -0.36
N VAL A 134 10.63 3.51 -1.62
CA VAL A 134 11.59 2.46 -2.05
C VAL A 134 13.00 3.04 -2.23
N SER A 135 13.17 4.30 -2.67
CA SER A 135 14.51 4.89 -2.77
C SER A 135 15.19 5.16 -1.42
N PHE A 136 14.45 5.18 -0.32
CA PHE A 136 14.97 5.45 1.03
C PHE A 136 15.16 4.17 1.88
N VAL A 137 14.89 2.98 1.33
CA VAL A 137 15.10 1.66 1.97
C VAL A 137 16.28 0.95 1.31
#